data_AF-A0A382SRS4-F1
#
_entry.id   AF-A0A382SRS4-F1
#
_cell.length_a   1.000
_cell.length_b   1.000
_cell.length_c   1.000
_cell.angle_alpha   90.00
_cell.angle_beta   90.00
_cell.angle_gamma   90.00
#
_symmetry.space_group_name_H-M   'P 1'
#
loop_
_entity.id
_entity.type
_entity.pdbx_description
1 polymer ?
#
loop_
_entity_poly.entity_id
_entity_poly.type
_entity_poly.pdbx_seq_one_letter_code
_entity_poly.pdbx_strand_id
1 'polypeptide(L)'
;VELLGELNSDSVVALTGGDLCHTLGGRGQAHPGGEATLVDIDLGEALVDGRLHRFVAHLVVRPSRHPGRWWLAANAAHRGRWNVAPRAHPGDGVLDILEASLSLADVPAAWRRLGSGVHVPHPDIRQERTSAAQATFGTSSR
;
A
#
# COMPACT_ATOMS: atom_id res chain seq x y z
N VAL A 1 -13.12 28.71 1.02
CA VAL A 1 -12.31 28.07 -0.02
C VAL A 1 -10.94 28.71 0.10
N GLU A 2 -10.11 28.13 0.95
CA GLU A 2 -8.76 28.62 1.20
C GLU A 2 -7.95 28.32 -0.07
N LEU A 3 -7.34 29.37 -0.62
CA LEU A 3 -6.62 29.32 -1.87
C LEU A 3 -5.47 28.32 -1.74
N LEU A 4 -5.56 27.23 -2.50
CA LEU A 4 -4.42 26.37 -2.82
C LEU A 4 -3.37 27.28 -3.44
N GLY A 5 -2.36 27.65 -2.65
CA GLY A 5 -1.21 28.42 -3.11
C GLY A 5 -0.67 27.78 -4.38
N GLU A 6 -0.41 28.61 -5.38
CA GLU A 6 -0.02 28.26 -6.75
C GLU A 6 0.64 26.88 -6.82
N LEU A 7 -0.17 25.85 -7.11
CA LEU A 7 0.36 24.53 -7.42
C LEU A 7 1.21 24.74 -8.67
N ASN A 8 2.53 24.62 -8.53
CA ASN A 8 3.38 24.54 -9.71
C ASN A 8 2.90 23.33 -10.51
N SER A 9 2.38 23.54 -11.72
CA SER A 9 1.84 22.47 -12.58
C SER A 9 2.85 21.34 -12.81
N ASP A 10 4.15 21.61 -12.62
CA ASP A 10 5.24 20.60 -12.64
C ASP A 10 5.17 19.57 -11.50
N SER A 11 4.37 19.81 -10.46
CA SER A 11 4.24 18.93 -9.28
C SER A 11 2.96 18.09 -9.29
N VAL A 12 2.09 18.25 -10.29
CA VAL A 12 0.83 17.51 -10.41
C VAL A 12 1.02 16.30 -11.32
N VAL A 13 0.77 15.11 -10.79
CA VAL A 13 0.85 13.86 -11.56
C VAL A 13 -0.55 13.31 -11.83
N ALA A 14 -0.90 13.16 -13.10
CA ALA A 14 -2.15 12.53 -13.49
C ALA A 14 -2.07 11.00 -13.29
N LEU A 15 -2.98 10.45 -12.47
CA LEU A 15 -3.07 9.01 -12.25
C LEU A 15 -3.89 8.33 -13.35
N THR A 16 -3.20 7.73 -14.33
CA THR A 16 -3.83 6.98 -15.43
C THR A 16 -4.23 5.55 -15.06
N GLY A 17 -3.91 5.08 -13.85
CA GLY A 17 -4.30 3.76 -13.35
C GLY A 17 -3.50 3.32 -12.13
N GLY A 18 -3.52 2.01 -11.86
CA GLY A 18 -2.80 1.40 -10.76
C GLY A 18 -3.52 1.47 -9.41
N ASP A 19 -2.84 0.94 -8.39
CA ASP A 19 -3.36 0.70 -7.04
C ASP A 19 -3.82 1.98 -6.31
N LEU A 20 -3.04 3.05 -6.45
CA LEU A 20 -3.38 4.36 -5.89
C LEU A 20 -4.62 4.96 -6.56
N CYS A 21 -4.68 4.92 -7.89
CA CYS A 21 -5.85 5.37 -8.66
C CYS A 21 -7.10 4.60 -8.24
N HIS A 22 -7.02 3.28 -8.12
CA HIS A 22 -8.14 2.44 -7.70
C HIS A 22 -8.59 2.78 -6.28
N THR A 23 -7.65 2.98 -5.34
CA THR A 23 -7.97 3.37 -3.96
C THR A 23 -8.69 4.71 -3.88
N LEU A 24 -8.33 5.66 -4.74
CA LEU A 24 -8.97 6.97 -4.86
C LEU A 24 -10.30 6.93 -5.65
N GLY A 25 -10.76 5.74 -6.06
CA GLY A 25 -12.00 5.56 -6.83
C GLY A 25 -11.87 5.87 -8.33
N GLY A 26 -10.64 6.09 -8.81
CA GLY A 26 -10.35 6.37 -10.21
C GLY A 26 -10.58 5.16 -11.12
N ARG A 27 -10.98 5.43 -12.36
CA ARG A 27 -11.29 4.41 -13.39
C ARG A 27 -10.16 4.18 -14.38
N GLY A 28 -9.00 4.82 -14.17
CA GLY A 28 -7.86 4.75 -15.10
C GLY A 28 -8.11 5.46 -16.44
N GLN A 29 -9.01 6.44 -16.46
CA GLN A 29 -9.38 7.22 -17.66
C GLN A 29 -8.97 8.69 -17.51
N ALA A 30 -7.95 8.97 -16.70
CA ALA A 30 -7.46 10.33 -16.52
C ALA A 30 -6.89 10.85 -17.85
N HIS A 31 -7.36 12.02 -18.28
CA HIS A 31 -6.85 12.74 -19.43
C HIS A 31 -6.04 13.92 -18.92
N PRO A 32 -4.70 13.92 -19.08
CA PRO A 32 -3.88 15.07 -18.70
C PRO A 32 -4.39 16.36 -19.37
N GLY A 33 -4.51 17.44 -18.60
CA GLY A 33 -5.04 18.73 -19.07
C GLY A 33 -6.57 18.86 -19.06
N GLY A 34 -7.31 17.79 -18.70
CA GLY A 34 -8.73 17.86 -18.41
C GLY A 34 -9.04 18.27 -16.97
N GLU A 35 -10.32 18.44 -16.65
CA GLU A 35 -10.78 18.63 -15.27
C GLU A 35 -10.49 17.37 -14.43
N ALA A 36 -9.93 17.57 -13.24
CA ALA A 36 -9.56 16.48 -12.34
C ALA A 36 -9.73 16.90 -10.88
N THR A 37 -10.04 15.93 -10.01
CA THR A 37 -9.94 16.10 -8.57
C THR A 37 -8.48 16.09 -8.17
N LEU A 38 -8.03 17.16 -7.53
CA LEU A 38 -6.72 17.22 -6.91
C LEU A 38 -6.79 16.63 -5.51
N VAL A 39 -5.84 15.75 -5.21
CA VAL A 39 -5.69 15.14 -3.89
C VAL A 39 -4.21 15.17 -3.51
N ASP A 40 -3.95 15.54 -2.27
CA ASP A 40 -2.62 15.39 -1.70
C ASP A 40 -2.37 13.91 -1.37
N ILE A 41 -1.15 13.46 -1.61
CA ILE A 41 -0.74 12.08 -1.35
C ILE A 41 0.55 12.04 -0.56
N ASP A 42 0.65 11.06 0.33
CA ASP A 42 1.91 10.80 1.03
C ASP A 42 2.90 10.06 0.11
N LEU A 43 4.18 10.41 0.24
CA LEU A 43 5.30 9.67 -0.36
C LEU A 43 5.96 8.81 0.72
N GLY A 44 5.75 7.50 0.64
CA GLY A 44 6.44 6.55 1.51
C GLY A 44 7.92 6.48 1.17
N GLU A 45 8.77 6.56 2.19
CA GLU A 45 10.21 6.37 2.08
C GLU A 45 10.64 5.13 2.86
N ALA A 46 11.50 4.31 2.26
CA ALA A 46 11.97 3.07 2.84
C ALA A 46 13.48 2.93 2.68
N LEU A 47 14.18 2.78 3.80
CA LEU A 47 15.61 2.46 3.80
C LEU A 47 15.76 0.94 3.86
N VAL A 48 16.12 0.33 2.73
CA VAL A 48 16.30 -1.11 2.58
C VAL A 48 17.78 -1.39 2.32
N ASP A 49 18.44 -2.09 3.23
CA ASP A 49 19.87 -2.47 3.14
C ASP A 49 20.78 -1.28 2.75
N GLY A 50 20.52 -0.12 3.37
CA GLY A 50 21.27 1.13 3.14
C GLY A 50 20.88 1.91 1.87
N ARG A 51 19.85 1.49 1.14
CA ARG A 51 19.33 2.18 -0.05
C ARG A 51 17.95 2.77 0.21
N LEU A 52 17.79 4.05 -0.15
CA LEU A 52 16.50 4.73 -0.05
C LEU A 52 15.63 4.38 -1.26
N HIS A 53 14.42 3.93 -0.99
CA HIS A 53 13.37 3.65 -1.97
C HIS A 53 12.15 4.51 -1.65
N ARG A 54 11.43 4.91 -2.70
CA ARG A 54 10.19 5.68 -2.59
C ARG A 54 9.03 4.91 -3.19
N PHE A 55 7.87 5.01 -2.55
CA PHE A 55 6.65 4.38 -3.02
C PHE A 55 5.44 5.26 -2.68
N VAL A 56 4.42 5.23 -3.53
CA VAL A 56 3.17 5.97 -3.32
C VAL A 56 2.00 5.08 -2.91
N ALA A 57 2.08 3.78 -3.20
CA ALA A 57 1.02 2.82 -2.93
C ALA A 57 1.43 1.81 -1.84
N HIS A 58 2.46 1.00 -2.11
CA HIS A 58 2.86 -0.08 -1.21
C HIS A 58 4.36 -0.36 -1.23
N LEU A 59 4.87 -0.81 -0.09
CA LEU A 59 6.10 -1.57 0.02
C LEU A 59 5.77 -2.99 0.49
N VAL A 60 6.18 -4.01 -0.28
CA VAL A 60 5.87 -5.41 0.00
C VAL A 60 7.16 -6.20 0.23
N VAL A 61 7.29 -6.79 1.42
CA VAL A 61 8.30 -7.79 1.71
C VAL A 61 7.61 -9.16 1.79
N ARG A 62 8.11 -10.11 1.01
CA ARG A 62 7.55 -11.46 0.91
C ARG A 62 8.65 -12.51 0.82
N PRO A 63 8.40 -13.75 1.27
CA PRO A 63 9.34 -14.83 1.07
C PRO A 63 9.50 -15.16 -0.43
N SER A 64 10.70 -15.58 -0.81
CA SER A 64 11.03 -15.96 -2.20
C SER A 64 10.47 -17.34 -2.58
N ARG A 65 10.22 -18.21 -1.60
CA ARG A 65 9.60 -19.55 -1.73
C ARG A 65 8.62 -19.77 -0.57
N HIS A 66 7.51 -20.50 -0.78
CA HIS A 66 6.50 -20.77 0.25
C HIS A 66 7.02 -21.68 1.38
N PRO A 67 6.51 -21.60 2.64
CA PRO A 67 5.81 -20.51 3.33
C PRO A 67 6.78 -19.57 4.11
N GLY A 68 6.30 -18.39 4.54
CA GLY A 68 7.12 -17.45 5.32
C GLY A 68 6.38 -16.17 5.72
N ARG A 69 7.07 -15.29 6.45
CA ARG A 69 6.56 -13.99 6.93
C ARG A 69 6.35 -13.01 5.77
N TRP A 70 5.12 -12.53 5.62
CA TRP A 70 4.75 -11.43 4.75
C TRP A 70 4.66 -10.14 5.56
N TRP A 71 5.09 -9.04 4.95
CA TRP A 71 5.01 -7.73 5.55
C TRP A 71 4.70 -6.69 4.47
N LEU A 72 3.76 -5.80 4.77
CA LEU A 72 3.24 -4.79 3.87
C LEU A 72 3.19 -3.46 4.62
N ALA A 73 3.73 -2.41 4.03
CA ALA A 73 3.38 -1.04 4.37
C ALA A 73 2.54 -0.45 3.23
N ALA A 74 1.35 0.04 3.57
CA ALA A 74 0.36 0.46 2.60
C ALA A 74 -0.11 1.90 2.84
N ASN A 75 -0.03 2.69 1.77
CA ASN A 75 -0.69 3.99 1.64
C ASN A 75 -2.00 3.84 0.84
N ALA A 76 -2.03 2.87 -0.09
CA ALA A 76 -3.20 2.50 -0.87
C ALA A 76 -3.87 1.23 -0.30
N ALA A 77 -5.19 1.13 -0.41
CA ALA A 77 -5.93 -0.04 0.10
C ALA A 77 -5.87 -1.23 -0.85
N HIS A 78 -5.86 -0.96 -2.15
CA HIS A 78 -5.99 -1.98 -3.18
C HIS A 78 -4.65 -2.34 -3.81
N ARG A 79 -4.34 -3.64 -3.89
CA ARG A 79 -3.28 -4.19 -4.74
C ARG A 79 -3.89 -5.02 -5.87
N GLY A 80 -3.99 -4.42 -7.05
CA GLY A 80 -4.78 -4.94 -8.16
C GLY A 80 -6.25 -5.08 -7.77
N ARG A 81 -6.76 -6.33 -7.83
CA ARG A 81 -8.15 -6.66 -7.45
C ARG A 81 -8.36 -6.91 -5.96
N TRP A 82 -7.28 -6.93 -5.17
CA TRP A 82 -7.35 -7.30 -3.75
C TRP A 82 -7.40 -6.04 -2.90
N ASN A 83 -8.33 -5.99 -1.94
CA ASN A 83 -8.35 -4.96 -0.90
C ASN A 83 -7.45 -5.44 0.26
N VAL A 84 -6.14 -5.24 0.09
CA VAL A 84 -5.11 -5.80 0.98
C VAL A 84 -4.91 -4.99 2.25
N ALA A 85 -5.24 -3.70 2.24
CA ALA A 85 -5.09 -2.80 3.38
C ALA A 85 -6.33 -1.90 3.50
N PRO A 86 -7.50 -2.43 3.92
CA PRO A 86 -8.78 -1.71 3.85
C PRO A 86 -8.82 -0.39 4.63
N ARG A 87 -7.85 -0.16 5.53
CA ARG A 87 -7.76 1.04 6.35
C ARG A 87 -6.73 2.05 5.83
N ALA A 88 -5.91 1.67 4.84
CA ALA A 88 -4.96 2.57 4.20
C ALA A 88 -5.70 3.68 3.45
N HIS A 89 -5.26 4.91 3.66
CA HIS A 89 -5.83 6.08 3.01
C HIS A 89 -4.70 7.03 2.61
N PRO A 90 -4.56 7.37 1.31
CA PRO A 90 -3.52 8.31 0.90
C PRO A 90 -3.72 9.69 1.51
N GLY A 91 -2.63 10.31 1.98
CA GLY A 91 -2.63 11.70 2.44
C GLY A 91 -3.03 11.88 3.90
N ASP A 92 -3.15 10.80 4.69
CA ASP A 92 -3.45 10.88 6.12
C ASP A 92 -2.20 10.81 7.02
N GLY A 93 -1.01 10.76 6.42
CA GLY A 93 0.27 10.82 7.12
C GLY A 93 0.66 9.54 7.87
N VAL A 94 -0.09 8.44 7.70
CA VAL A 94 0.21 7.15 8.34
C VAL A 94 0.12 5.97 7.38
N LEU A 95 1.04 5.02 7.54
CA LEU A 95 1.03 3.75 6.81
C LEU A 95 0.14 2.74 7.54
N ASP A 96 -0.62 1.95 6.79
CA ASP A 96 -1.25 0.72 7.28
C ASP A 96 -0.25 -0.43 7.13
N ILE A 97 0.25 -0.92 8.26
CA ILE A 97 1.22 -2.00 8.35
C ILE A 97 0.46 -3.32 8.54
N LEU A 98 0.64 -4.25 7.62
CA LEU A 98 0.14 -5.62 7.74
C LEU A 98 1.29 -6.61 7.81
N GLU A 99 1.24 -7.48 8.80
CA GLU A 99 2.18 -8.58 8.97
C GLU A 99 1.43 -9.90 9.08
N ALA A 100 1.83 -10.89 8.28
CA ALA A 100 1.19 -12.20 8.27
C ALA A 100 2.23 -13.33 8.24
N SER A 101 2.07 -14.30 9.14
CA SER A 101 2.90 -15.50 9.20
C SER A 101 2.01 -16.75 9.15
N LEU A 102 1.45 -17.00 7.97
CA LEU A 102 0.48 -18.08 7.78
C LEU A 102 1.18 -19.42 7.53
N SER A 103 0.60 -20.48 8.10
CA SER A 103 0.94 -21.86 7.73
C SER A 103 0.49 -22.15 6.29
N LEU A 104 1.07 -23.17 5.64
CA LEU A 104 0.65 -23.58 4.29
C LEU A 104 -0.85 -23.90 4.20
N ALA A 105 -1.44 -24.42 5.27
CA ALA A 105 -2.86 -24.77 5.32
C ALA A 105 -3.77 -23.53 5.35
N ASP A 106 -3.32 -22.43 5.95
CA ASP A 106 -4.13 -21.23 6.15
C ASP A 106 -4.03 -20.24 4.99
N VAL A 107 -2.96 -20.35 4.19
CA VAL A 107 -2.72 -19.55 2.99
C VAL A 107 -3.98 -19.52 2.10
N PRO A 108 -4.52 -20.63 1.54
CA PRO A 108 -5.67 -20.54 0.64
C PRO A 108 -6.90 -19.83 1.24
N ALA A 109 -7.16 -20.02 2.54
CA ALA A 109 -8.26 -19.37 3.22
C ALA A 109 -8.07 -17.85 3.34
N ALA A 110 -6.87 -17.41 3.73
CA ALA A 110 -6.52 -15.99 3.78
C ALA A 110 -6.58 -15.34 2.39
N TRP A 111 -6.02 -15.99 1.36
CA TRP A 111 -6.03 -15.50 -0.03
C TRP A 111 -7.45 -15.27 -0.57
N ARG A 112 -8.41 -16.15 -0.26
CA ARG A 112 -9.81 -15.99 -0.68
C ARG A 112 -10.48 -14.75 -0.07
N ARG A 113 -10.06 -14.32 1.12
CA ARG A 113 -10.63 -13.17 1.84
C ARG A 113 -9.98 -11.83 1.49
N LEU A 114 -8.82 -11.84 0.81
CA LEU A 114 -8.15 -10.61 0.33
C LEU A 114 -9.01 -9.80 -0.63
N GLY A 115 -9.84 -10.45 -1.45
CA GLY A 115 -10.70 -9.77 -2.43
C GLY A 115 -11.69 -8.79 -1.79
N SER A 116 -12.26 -9.14 -0.63
CA SER A 116 -13.27 -8.33 0.06
C SER A 116 -12.71 -7.52 1.24
N GLY A 117 -11.41 -7.61 1.52
CA GLY A 117 -10.80 -6.92 2.68
C GLY A 117 -11.13 -7.54 4.04
N VAL A 118 -11.90 -8.63 4.10
CA VAL A 118 -12.35 -9.28 5.35
C VAL A 118 -11.35 -10.33 5.87
N HIS A 119 -10.09 -10.22 5.48
CA HIS A 119 -9.02 -11.07 5.99
C HIS A 119 -8.53 -10.62 7.37
N VAL A 120 -8.99 -9.43 7.83
CA VAL A 120 -8.80 -8.93 9.20
C VAL A 120 -10.18 -8.85 9.88
N PRO A 121 -10.32 -9.25 11.16
CA PRO A 121 -9.29 -9.81 12.03
C PRO A 121 -9.04 -11.31 11.77
N HIS A 122 -7.78 -11.68 11.57
CA HIS A 122 -7.30 -13.06 11.59
C HIS A 122 -6.17 -13.15 12.63
N PRO A 123 -6.12 -14.20 13.48
CA PRO A 123 -5.14 -14.27 14.58
C PRO A 123 -3.69 -14.16 14.11
N ASP A 124 -3.38 -14.72 12.94
CA ASP A 124 -2.03 -14.68 12.36
C ASP A 124 -1.76 -13.46 11.45
N ILE A 125 -2.64 -12.45 11.49
CA ILE A 125 -2.48 -11.19 10.74
C ILE A 125 -2.53 -10.04 11.73
N ARG A 126 -1.38 -9.42 11.96
CA ARG A 126 -1.26 -8.18 12.73
C ARG A 126 -1.48 -6.99 11.79
N GLN A 127 -2.29 -6.03 12.25
CA GLN A 127 -2.50 -4.75 11.57
C GLN A 127 -2.19 -3.60 12.53
N GLU A 128 -1.49 -2.58 12.04
CA GLU A 128 -1.10 -1.39 12.81
C GLU A 128 -1.09 -0.16 11.90
N ARG A 129 -1.60 0.99 12.36
CA ARG A 129 -1.45 2.27 11.65
C ARG A 129 -0.39 3.12 12.34
N THR A 130 0.65 3.50 11.62
CA THR A 130 1.79 4.25 12.16
C THR A 130 2.48 5.09 11.08
N SER A 131 3.08 6.22 11.45
CA SER A 131 3.87 7.05 10.53
C SER A 131 5.21 6.43 10.16
N ALA A 132 5.74 5.52 10.99
CA ALA A 132 7.00 4.83 10.75
C ALA A 132 6.99 3.43 11.37
N ALA A 133 7.64 2.48 10.68
CA ALA A 133 7.81 1.13 11.15
C ALA A 133 9.19 0.59 10.73
N GLN A 134 9.75 -0.28 11.56
CA GLN A 134 10.99 -0.99 11.27
C GLN A 134 10.76 -2.49 11.40
N ALA A 135 11.25 -3.25 10.43
CA ALA A 135 11.19 -4.71 10.44
C ALA A 135 12.51 -5.28 9.91
N THR A 136 12.98 -6.35 10.56
CA THR A 136 14.14 -7.12 10.11
C THR A 136 13.68 -8.46 9.56
N PHE A 137 14.30 -8.90 8.47
CA PHE A 137 14.00 -10.18 7.83
C PHE A 137 15.30 -10.98 7.76
N GLY A 138 15.24 -12.26 8.15
CA GLY A 138 16.38 -13.16 8.01
C GLY A 138 16.71 -13.40 6.54
N THR A 139 18.00 -13.48 6.21
CA THR A 139 18.42 -13.94 4.89
C THR A 139 18.14 -15.45 4.81
N SER A 140 17.30 -15.88 3.87
CA SER A 140 17.16 -17.32 3.61
C SER A 140 18.51 -17.82 3.08
N SER A 141 19.21 -18.64 3.88
CA SER A 141 20.42 -19.34 3.45
C SER A 141 20.10 -20.13 2.17
N ARG A 142 20.87 -19.88 1.11
CA ARG A 142 20.77 -20.59 -0.17
C ARG A 142 21.28 -22.02 -0.04
#